data_AF-A0A401QDL3-F1
#
_entry.id   AF-A0A401QDL3-F1
#
_cell.length_a   1.000
_cell.length_b   1.000
_cell.length_c   1.000
_cell.angle_alpha   90.00
_cell.angle_beta   90.00
_cell.angle_gamma   90.00
#
_symmetry.space_group_name_H-M   'P 1'
#
loop_
_entity.id
_entity.type
_entity.pdbx_description
1 polymer ?
#
loop_
_entity_poly.entity_id
_entity_poly.type
_entity_poly.pdbx_seq_one_letter_code
_entity_poly.pdbx_strand_id
1 'polypeptide(L)'
;MYLWSHRDSLWLILLLGLLLPVTRAEGNVTVLPAAFLHDLLERYGDNEVLLLHQLKALLNRLDVGVGNAKMPTDPSTANLSKCYSSSELFAVHNLNNNSRIDAAAFRHICPTILQQLESGACAAENQENEEDEDNLLLKPTPSE
;
A
#
# COMPACT_ATOMS: atom_id res chain seq x y z
N MET A 1 46.89 42.79 34.31
CA MET A 1 45.78 42.50 35.25
C MET A 1 44.45 42.53 34.50
N TYR A 2 44.13 41.50 33.70
CA TYR A 2 42.80 41.35 33.05
C TYR A 2 42.39 39.87 32.87
N LEU A 3 42.90 38.95 33.69
CA LEU A 3 42.57 37.52 33.56
C LEU A 3 41.54 37.00 34.56
N TRP A 4 40.92 37.87 35.37
CA TRP A 4 39.92 37.48 36.38
C TRP A 4 38.48 37.84 36.02
N SER A 5 38.21 38.37 34.82
CA SER A 5 36.84 38.76 34.41
C SER A 5 36.15 37.75 33.48
N HIS A 6 36.94 36.89 32.80
CA HIS A 6 36.40 35.94 31.81
C HIS A 6 35.85 34.65 32.41
N ARG A 7 36.26 34.31 33.65
CA ARG A 7 35.87 33.06 34.31
C ARG A 7 34.44 33.12 34.85
N ASP A 8 33.99 34.29 35.31
CA ASP A 8 32.63 34.47 35.85
C ASP A 8 31.56 34.57 34.75
N SER A 9 31.92 35.03 33.55
CA SER A 9 31.00 35.08 32.40
C SER A 9 30.64 33.70 31.85
N LEU A 10 31.55 32.72 31.93
CA LEU A 10 31.30 31.36 31.46
C LEU A 10 30.30 30.61 32.37
N TRP A 11 30.35 30.86 33.68
CA TRP A 11 29.39 30.29 34.64
C TRP A 11 27.97 30.85 34.44
N LEU A 12 27.84 32.14 34.11
CA LEU A 12 26.54 32.77 33.85
C LEU A 12 25.88 32.24 32.57
N ILE A 13 26.66 31.92 31.52
CA ILE A 13 26.14 31.34 30.27
C ILE A 13 25.66 29.89 30.49
N LEU A 14 26.36 29.11 31.31
CA LEU A 14 25.96 27.74 31.68
C LEU A 14 24.67 27.72 32.52
N LEU A 15 24.47 28.68 33.43
CA LEU A 15 23.23 28.81 34.20
C LEU A 15 22.04 29.26 33.34
N LEU A 16 22.26 30.10 32.31
CA LEU A 16 21.19 30.57 31.42
C LEU A 16 20.65 29.46 30.51
N GLY A 17 21.48 28.47 30.16
CA GLY A 17 21.06 27.30 29.38
C GLY A 17 20.11 26.35 30.11
N LEU A 18 20.07 26.38 31.45
CA LEU A 18 19.20 25.53 32.27
C LEU A 18 17.77 26.05 32.45
N LEU A 19 17.50 27.32 32.10
CA LEU A 19 16.19 27.96 32.30
C LEU A 19 15.33 27.98 31.03
N LEU A 20 15.82 27.44 29.91
CA LEU A 20 14.99 27.24 28.73
C LEU A 20 14.02 26.10 29.02
N PRO A 21 12.70 26.34 29.07
CA PRO A 21 11.76 25.25 29.08
C PRO A 21 11.98 24.47 27.77
N VAL A 22 12.40 23.21 27.87
CA VAL A 22 12.22 22.25 26.77
C VAL A 22 10.72 22.13 26.60
N THR A 23 10.17 22.98 25.75
CA THR A 23 8.82 22.80 25.25
C THR A 23 8.92 21.58 24.35
N ARG A 24 8.53 20.42 24.88
CA ARG A 24 8.20 19.28 24.05
C ARG A 24 7.03 19.77 23.21
N ALA A 25 7.31 20.14 21.97
CA ALA A 25 6.27 20.35 20.99
C ALA A 25 5.54 19.01 20.89
N GLU A 26 4.40 18.89 21.57
CA GLU A 26 3.34 17.98 21.14
C GLU A 26 2.88 18.55 19.80
N GLY A 27 3.65 18.26 18.76
CA GLY A 27 3.24 18.52 17.40
C GLY A 27 1.99 17.70 17.19
N ASN A 28 0.84 18.36 17.16
CA ASN A 28 -0.36 17.78 16.59
C ASN A 28 0.00 17.40 15.16
N VAL A 29 0.34 16.12 14.94
CA VAL A 29 0.61 15.59 13.62
C VAL A 29 -0.70 15.68 12.86
N THR A 30 -0.83 16.72 12.05
CA THR A 30 -1.96 16.87 11.15
C THR A 30 -1.73 15.90 10.01
N VAL A 31 -2.35 14.72 10.09
CA VAL A 31 -2.29 13.74 9.01
C VAL A 31 -3.13 14.24 7.85
N LEU A 32 -2.49 14.54 6.73
CA LEU A 32 -3.19 14.96 5.52
C LEU A 32 -3.77 13.74 4.78
N PRO A 33 -4.94 13.85 4.13
CA PRO A 33 -5.49 12.76 3.32
C PRO A 33 -4.52 12.25 2.24
N ALA A 34 -3.68 13.12 1.70
CA ALA A 34 -2.66 12.75 0.71
C ALA A 34 -1.56 11.83 1.29
N ALA A 35 -1.32 11.88 2.60
CA ALA A 35 -0.28 11.08 3.25
C ALA A 35 -0.53 9.58 3.14
N PHE A 36 -1.79 9.14 3.17
CA PHE A 36 -2.15 7.72 3.02
C PHE A 36 -1.79 7.17 1.64
N LEU A 37 -2.09 7.93 0.58
CA LEU A 37 -1.76 7.51 -0.77
C LEU A 37 -0.26 7.61 -1.03
N HIS A 38 0.39 8.64 -0.53
CA HIS A 38 1.84 8.78 -0.61
C HIS A 38 2.55 7.57 0.05
N ASP A 39 2.15 7.22 1.27
CA ASP A 39 2.67 6.05 1.99
C ASP A 39 2.48 4.73 1.23
N LEU A 40 1.34 4.53 0.55
CA LEU A 40 1.13 3.37 -0.31
C LEU A 40 2.06 3.36 -1.53
N LEU A 41 2.18 4.49 -2.23
CA LEU A 41 3.01 4.58 -3.43
C LEU A 41 4.50 4.48 -3.12
N GLU A 42 4.94 4.98 -1.96
CA GLU A 42 6.30 4.84 -1.47
C GLU A 42 6.60 3.41 -1.03
N ARG A 43 5.68 2.75 -0.31
CA ARG A 43 5.90 1.39 0.20
C ARG A 43 5.89 0.33 -0.89
N TYR A 44 5.03 0.48 -1.89
CA TYR A 44 4.76 -0.56 -2.87
C TYR A 44 5.29 -0.25 -4.28
N GLY A 45 5.65 1.00 -4.55
CA GLY A 45 6.12 1.47 -5.85
C GLY A 45 7.53 2.05 -5.80
N ASP A 46 7.90 2.69 -6.90
CA ASP A 46 9.18 3.39 -7.06
C ASP A 46 8.93 4.82 -7.55
N ASN A 47 9.51 5.81 -6.86
CA ASN A 47 9.33 7.24 -7.19
C ASN A 47 7.85 7.64 -7.27
N GLU A 48 7.06 7.27 -6.25
CA GLU A 48 5.62 7.57 -6.14
C GLU A 48 4.74 6.99 -7.26
N VAL A 49 5.22 5.93 -7.92
CA VAL A 49 4.51 5.28 -9.02
C VAL A 49 4.55 3.77 -8.85
N LEU A 50 3.41 3.13 -9.05
CA LEU A 50 3.32 1.68 -9.16
C LEU A 50 3.39 1.26 -10.63
N LEU A 51 4.24 0.28 -10.94
CA LEU A 51 4.14 -0.48 -12.17
C LEU A 51 3.02 -1.52 -12.06
N LEU A 52 2.54 -2.03 -13.20
CA LEU A 52 1.38 -2.94 -13.21
C LEU A 52 1.58 -4.20 -12.34
N HIS A 53 2.80 -4.77 -12.34
CA HIS A 53 3.12 -5.94 -11.51
C HIS A 53 3.16 -5.60 -10.01
N GLN A 54 3.62 -4.40 -9.63
CA GLN A 54 3.59 -3.92 -8.24
C GLN A 54 2.15 -3.69 -7.78
N LEU A 55 1.30 -3.12 -8.64
CA LEU A 55 -0.13 -3.01 -8.38
C LEU A 55 -0.76 -4.40 -8.19
N LYS A 56 -0.45 -5.38 -9.05
CA LYS A 56 -0.94 -6.76 -8.89
C LYS A 56 -0.52 -7.35 -7.53
N ALA A 57 0.74 -7.18 -7.14
CA ALA A 57 1.23 -7.67 -5.85
C ALA A 57 0.52 -7.00 -4.65
N LEU A 58 0.23 -5.69 -4.75
CA LEU A 58 -0.57 -4.99 -3.74
C LEU A 58 -2.00 -5.54 -3.68
N LEU A 59 -2.67 -5.73 -4.82
CA LEU A 59 -4.03 -6.27 -4.86
C LEU A 59 -4.09 -7.67 -4.26
N ASN A 60 -3.13 -8.54 -4.58
CA ASN A 60 -3.04 -9.88 -4.00
C ASN A 60 -2.92 -9.85 -2.47
N ARG A 61 -2.16 -8.90 -1.89
CA ARG A 61 -2.06 -8.72 -0.43
C ARG A 61 -3.36 -8.26 0.23
N LEU A 62 -4.26 -7.68 -0.56
CA LEU A 62 -5.58 -7.23 -0.12
C LEU A 62 -6.67 -8.26 -0.47
N ASP A 63 -6.29 -9.45 -0.94
CA ASP A 63 -7.24 -10.47 -1.39
C ASP A 63 -8.15 -9.99 -2.54
N VAL A 64 -7.65 -9.07 -3.36
CA VAL A 64 -8.32 -8.52 -4.53
C VAL A 64 -7.65 -9.03 -5.79
N GLY A 65 -8.44 -9.35 -6.83
CA GLY A 65 -7.88 -9.76 -8.13
C GLY A 65 -7.50 -11.24 -8.20
N VAL A 66 -7.98 -12.05 -7.25
CA VAL A 66 -7.72 -13.49 -7.11
C VAL A 66 -8.69 -14.37 -7.89
N GLY A 67 -9.74 -13.77 -8.47
CA GLY A 67 -10.76 -14.50 -9.22
C GLY A 67 -10.19 -15.27 -10.40
N ASN A 68 -10.82 -16.40 -10.73
CA ASN A 68 -10.48 -17.14 -11.93
C ASN A 68 -10.85 -16.35 -13.19
N ALA A 69 -9.88 -16.13 -14.08
CA ALA A 69 -10.09 -15.46 -15.36
C ALA A 69 -10.95 -16.34 -16.29
N LYS A 70 -12.27 -16.20 -16.20
CA LYS A 70 -13.22 -16.81 -17.14
C LYS A 70 -13.48 -15.84 -18.30
N MET A 71 -13.68 -16.40 -19.50
CA MET A 71 -13.91 -15.71 -20.78
C MET A 71 -14.90 -14.53 -20.63
N PRO A 72 -14.76 -13.41 -21.36
CA PRO A 72 -15.56 -12.21 -21.13
C PRO A 72 -17.06 -12.49 -21.23
N THR A 73 -17.78 -12.32 -20.13
CA THR A 73 -19.22 -12.09 -20.16
C THR A 73 -19.45 -10.70 -20.74
N ASP A 74 -20.49 -10.54 -21.55
CA ASP A 74 -20.90 -9.27 -22.16
C ASP A 74 -20.71 -8.08 -21.18
N PRO A 75 -19.90 -7.06 -21.54
CA PRO A 75 -19.67 -5.89 -20.69
C PRO A 75 -20.95 -5.13 -20.32
N SER A 76 -22.07 -5.41 -21.01
CA SER A 76 -23.38 -4.84 -20.71
C SER A 76 -24.00 -5.30 -19.37
N THR A 77 -23.47 -6.35 -18.73
CA THR A 77 -23.95 -6.78 -17.40
C THR A 77 -22.78 -7.10 -16.46
N ALA A 78 -22.15 -6.06 -15.91
CA ALA A 78 -21.16 -6.24 -14.86
C ALA A 78 -21.86 -6.81 -13.60
N ASN A 79 -21.53 -8.06 -13.25
CA ASN A 79 -21.94 -8.63 -11.98
C ASN A 79 -20.94 -8.18 -10.91
N LEU A 80 -21.30 -7.19 -10.10
CA LEU A 80 -20.42 -6.64 -9.06
C LEU A 80 -20.24 -7.59 -7.87
N SER A 81 -21.06 -8.64 -7.74
CA SER A 81 -20.83 -9.69 -6.73
C SER A 81 -19.87 -10.79 -7.19
N LYS A 82 -19.29 -10.67 -8.39
CA LYS A 82 -18.24 -11.57 -8.89
C LYS A 82 -16.88 -11.16 -8.32
N CYS A 83 -16.05 -12.15 -7.96
CA CYS A 83 -14.62 -11.92 -7.77
C CYS A 83 -13.94 -11.80 -9.14
N TYR A 84 -13.40 -10.63 -9.44
CA TYR A 84 -12.67 -10.41 -10.68
C TYR A 84 -11.20 -10.78 -10.52
N SER A 85 -10.61 -11.33 -11.57
CA SER A 85 -9.17 -11.52 -11.68
C SER A 85 -8.45 -10.16 -11.82
N SER A 86 -7.18 -10.07 -11.44
CA SER A 86 -6.43 -8.81 -11.62
C SER A 86 -6.36 -8.40 -13.11
N SER A 87 -6.35 -9.36 -14.05
CA SER A 87 -6.43 -9.08 -15.48
C SER A 87 -7.73 -8.40 -15.90
N GLU A 88 -8.87 -8.84 -15.38
CA GLU A 88 -10.16 -8.19 -15.66
C GLU A 88 -10.24 -6.80 -15.05
N LEU A 89 -9.79 -6.63 -13.80
CA LEU A 89 -9.73 -5.33 -13.14
C LEU A 89 -8.84 -4.35 -13.92
N PHE A 90 -7.68 -4.81 -14.40
CA PHE A 90 -6.80 -3.99 -15.23
C PHE A 90 -7.43 -3.61 -16.56
N ALA A 91 -8.16 -4.53 -17.21
CA ALA A 91 -8.85 -4.27 -18.46
C ALA A 91 -9.94 -3.19 -18.33
N VAL A 92 -10.73 -3.21 -17.24
CA VAL A 92 -11.78 -2.19 -16.97
C VAL A 92 -11.19 -0.78 -16.88
N HIS A 93 -9.94 -0.66 -16.40
CA HIS A 93 -9.22 0.61 -16.29
C HIS A 93 -8.27 0.89 -17.45
N ASN A 94 -8.34 0.11 -18.53
CA ASN A 94 -7.46 0.22 -19.71
C ASN A 94 -5.95 0.17 -19.36
N LEU A 95 -5.60 -0.61 -18.34
CA LEU A 95 -4.20 -0.76 -17.90
C LEU A 95 -3.49 -1.84 -18.72
N ASN A 96 -2.20 -1.61 -18.98
CA ASN A 96 -1.31 -2.52 -19.67
C ASN A 96 0.05 -2.59 -18.97
N ASN A 97 0.96 -3.43 -19.45
CA ASN A 97 2.25 -3.66 -18.79
C ASN A 97 3.15 -2.41 -18.69
N ASN A 98 2.91 -1.40 -19.52
CA ASN A 98 3.65 -0.13 -19.52
C ASN A 98 2.93 0.95 -18.70
N SER A 99 1.76 0.66 -18.14
CA SER A 99 1.02 1.60 -17.30
C SER A 99 1.83 1.96 -16.07
N ARG A 100 1.88 3.26 -15.81
CA ARG A 100 2.45 3.88 -14.61
C ARG A 100 1.29 4.40 -13.78
N ILE A 101 1.09 3.84 -12.59
CA ILE A 101 -0.02 4.17 -11.70
C ILE A 101 0.49 5.15 -10.66
N ASP A 102 0.31 6.44 -10.96
CA ASP A 102 0.59 7.54 -10.05
C ASP A 102 -0.60 7.80 -9.10
N ALA A 103 -0.49 8.87 -8.30
CA ALA A 103 -1.53 9.24 -7.36
C ALA A 103 -2.89 9.56 -8.01
N ALA A 104 -2.94 10.05 -9.25
CA ALA A 104 -4.20 10.32 -9.94
C ALA A 104 -4.83 9.02 -10.44
N ALA A 105 -4.03 8.16 -11.08
CA ALA A 105 -4.46 6.85 -11.55
C ALA A 105 -4.94 5.95 -10.39
N PHE A 106 -4.22 5.92 -9.27
CA PHE A 106 -4.60 5.12 -8.11
C PHE A 106 -5.95 5.54 -7.53
N ARG A 107 -6.21 6.86 -7.42
CA ARG A 107 -7.52 7.38 -6.99
C ARG A 107 -8.66 6.95 -7.92
N HIS A 108 -8.39 6.82 -9.21
CA HIS A 108 -9.38 6.37 -10.19
C HIS A 108 -9.71 4.87 -10.07
N ILE A 109 -8.73 4.05 -9.68
CA ILE A 109 -8.89 2.60 -9.51
C ILE A 109 -9.48 2.27 -8.12
N CYS A 110 -9.28 3.15 -7.14
CA CYS A 110 -9.68 2.94 -5.73
C CYS A 110 -11.14 2.50 -5.53
N PRO A 111 -12.15 3.09 -6.20
CA PRO A 111 -13.54 2.64 -6.07
C PRO A 111 -13.74 1.17 -6.45
N THR A 112 -13.04 0.68 -7.47
CA THR A 112 -13.10 -0.72 -7.89
C THR A 112 -12.47 -1.65 -6.85
N ILE A 113 -11.34 -1.25 -6.26
CA ILE A 113 -10.68 -2.00 -5.18
C ILE A 113 -11.61 -2.08 -3.95
N LEU A 114 -12.16 -0.93 -3.53
CA LEU A 114 -13.07 -0.86 -2.40
C LEU A 114 -14.33 -1.70 -2.63
N GLN A 115 -14.86 -1.72 -3.85
CA GLN A 115 -16.02 -2.53 -4.20
C GLN A 115 -15.72 -4.03 -4.09
N GLN A 116 -14.58 -4.49 -4.62
CA GLN A 116 -14.19 -5.90 -4.51
C GLN A 116 -14.01 -6.33 -3.05
N LEU A 117 -13.41 -5.47 -2.22
CA LEU A 117 -13.28 -5.70 -0.78
C LEU A 117 -14.64 -5.74 -0.07
N GLU A 118 -15.51 -4.76 -0.31
CA GLU A 118 -16.79 -4.63 0.40
C GLU A 118 -17.77 -5.75 0.04
N SER A 119 -17.76 -6.20 -1.22
CA SER A 119 -18.65 -7.27 -1.67
C SER A 119 -18.34 -8.65 -1.05
N GLY A 120 -17.12 -8.84 -0.53
CA GLY A 120 -16.65 -10.14 -0.03
C GLY A 120 -16.57 -11.23 -1.10
N ALA A 121 -16.69 -10.89 -2.38
CA ALA A 121 -16.83 -11.85 -3.48
C ALA A 121 -15.62 -12.79 -3.62
N CYS A 122 -14.43 -12.34 -3.21
CA CYS A 122 -13.18 -13.08 -3.33
C CYS A 122 -12.87 -14.01 -2.14
N ALA A 123 -13.67 -14.01 -1.08
CA ALA A 123 -13.42 -14.83 0.11
C ALA A 123 -13.50 -16.34 -0.17
N ALA A 124 -14.39 -16.77 -1.07
CA ALA A 124 -14.53 -18.18 -1.45
C ALA A 124 -13.38 -18.64 -2.37
N GLU A 125 -12.96 -17.79 -3.31
CA GLU A 125 -11.88 -18.13 -4.26
C GLU A 125 -10.52 -18.29 -3.56
N ASN A 126 -10.30 -17.56 -2.46
CA ASN A 126 -9.11 -17.72 -1.63
C ASN A 126 -9.03 -19.09 -0.95
N GLN A 127 -10.17 -19.65 -0.53
CA GLN A 127 -10.21 -20.98 0.09
C GLN A 127 -9.89 -22.08 -0.94
N GLU A 128 -10.41 -21.95 -2.17
CA GLU A 128 -10.13 -22.90 -3.25
C GLU A 128 -8.65 -22.91 -3.66
N ASN A 129 -7.99 -21.74 -3.72
CA ASN A 129 -6.56 -21.66 -4.06
C ASN A 129 -5.65 -22.24 -2.95
N GLU A 130 -6.02 -22.13 -1.68
CA GLU A 130 -5.28 -22.74 -0.56
C GLU A 130 -5.38 -24.28 -0.59
N GLU A 131 -6.55 -24.82 -0.93
CA GLU A 131 -6.75 -26.28 -1.08
C GLU A 131 -5.95 -26.87 -2.26
N ASP A 132 -5.74 -26.10 -3.33
CA ASP A 132 -4.93 -26.52 -4.49
C ASP A 132 -3.42 -26.45 -4.21
N GLU A 133 -2.93 -25.45 -3.46
CA GLU A 133 -1.53 -25.35 -3.03
C GLU A 133 -1.14 -26.52 -2.09
N ASP A 134 -2.04 -26.90 -1.17
CA ASP A 134 -1.82 -28.04 -0.26
C ASP A 134 -1.79 -29.39 -1.00
N ASN A 135 -2.56 -29.55 -2.09
CA ASN A 135 -2.51 -30.75 -2.93
C ASN A 135 -1.25 -30.84 -3.81
N LEU A 136 -0.62 -29.71 -4.13
CA LEU A 136 0.64 -29.69 -4.90
C LEU A 136 1.87 -30.08 -4.06
N LEU A 137 1.83 -29.86 -2.74
CA LEU A 137 2.89 -30.28 -1.80
C LEU A 137 2.87 -31.78 -1.47
N LEU A 138 1.83 -32.51 -1.85
CA LEU A 138 1.66 -33.94 -1.54
C LEU A 138 1.97 -34.88 -2.72
N LYS A 139 2.46 -34.39 -3.86
CA LYS A 139 2.82 -35.28 -4.96
C LYS A 139 4.06 -36.11 -4.59
N PRO A 140 3.98 -37.46 -4.48
CA PRO A 140 5.15 -38.28 -4.21
C PRO A 140 6.12 -38.19 -5.38
N THR A 141 7.41 -38.01 -5.08
CA THR A 141 8.47 -38.24 -6.06
C THR A 141 8.38 -39.69 -6.54
N PRO A 142 8.33 -39.94 -7.87
CA PRO A 142 8.47 -41.30 -8.39
C PRO A 142 9.82 -41.85 -7.93
N SER A 143 9.78 -42.96 -7.20
CA SER A 143 10.98 -43.70 -6.83
C SER A 143 11.48 -44.43 -8.07
N GLU A 144 12.75 -44.21 -8.42
CA GLU A 144 13.52 -45.02 -9.38
C GLU A 144 14.45 -45.96 -8.61
#